data_AF-A0A3R7M2N9-F1
#
_entry.id   AF-A0A3R7M2N9-F1
#
_cell.length_a   1.000
_cell.length_b   1.000
_cell.length_c   1.000
_cell.angle_alpha   90.00
_cell.angle_beta   90.00
_cell.angle_gamma   90.00
#
_symmetry.space_group_name_H-M   'P 1'
#
loop_
_entity.id
_entity.type
_entity.pdbx_description
1 polymer ?
#
loop_
_entity_poly.entity_id
_entity_poly.type
_entity_poly.pdbx_seq_one_letter_code
_entity_poly.pdbx_strand_id
1 'polypeptide(L)' 'MTDGRTLVGSFVCTDRDNNIILGSCTEHLRPDEDGREEEPRVLGLAMIPGRHIISICIDEASQPPQPPSSMYT' A
#
# COMPACT_ATOMS: atom_id res chain seq x y z
N MET A 1 -3.06 6.69 5.80
CA MET A 1 -4.21 7.54 5.44
C MET A 1 -4.53 8.50 6.57
N THR A 2 -5.18 9.64 6.32
CA THR A 2 -5.54 10.62 7.37
C THR A 2 -6.40 10.06 8.50
N ASP A 3 -7.11 8.97 8.26
CA ASP A 3 -7.93 8.24 9.23
C ASP A 3 -7.17 7.08 9.92
N GLY A 4 -5.85 6.99 9.73
CA GLY A 4 -5.00 5.97 10.36
C GLY A 4 -4.96 4.63 9.64
N ARG A 5 -5.70 4.46 8.53
CA ARG A 5 -5.67 3.22 7.73
C ARG A 5 -4.45 3.13 6.83
N THR A 6 -4.12 1.90 6.41
CA THR A 6 -3.09 1.59 5.41
C THR A 6 -3.74 0.94 4.20
N LEU A 7 -3.41 1.40 3.00
CA LEU A 7 -3.89 0.82 1.75
C LEU A 7 -2.70 0.19 1.04
N VAL A 8 -2.83 -1.07 0.64
CA VAL A 8 -1.79 -1.82 -0.06
C VAL A 8 -2.36 -2.33 -1.38
N GLY A 9 -1.68 -2.04 -2.49
CA GLY A 9 -2.11 -2.44 -3.82
C GLY A 9 -1.07 -2.11 -4.88
N SER A 10 -1.36 -2.49 -6.13
CA SER A 10 -0.53 -2.14 -7.28
C SER A 10 -0.78 -0.69 -7.68
N PHE A 11 0.27 0.14 -7.67
CA PHE A 11 0.18 1.51 -8.15
C PHE A 11 -0.06 1.54 -9.66
N VAL A 12 -1.21 2.07 -10.09
CA VAL A 12 -1.60 2.11 -11.51
C VAL A 12 -1.26 3.46 -12.13
N CYS A 13 -1.73 4.54 -11.52
CA CYS A 13 -1.47 5.90 -12.00
C CYS A 13 -1.73 6.95 -10.91
N THR A 14 -1.28 8.17 -11.20
CA THR A 14 -1.56 9.37 -10.42
C THR A 14 -1.93 10.53 -11.34
N ASP A 15 -2.57 11.56 -10.79
CA ASP A 15 -2.80 12.85 -11.45
C ASP A 15 -2.03 14.01 -10.78
N ARG A 16 -2.30 15.25 -11.22
CA ARG A 16 -1.68 16.49 -10.70
C ARG A 16 -2.04 16.78 -9.24
N ASP A 17 -3.21 16.34 -8.79
CA ASP A 17 -3.71 16.58 -7.44
C ASP A 17 -3.28 15.47 -6.48
N ASN A 18 -2.38 14.59 -6.93
CA ASN A 18 -1.89 13.41 -6.24
C ASN A 18 -3.02 12.40 -5.92
N ASN A 19 -4.11 12.40 -6.69
CA ASN A 19 -5.07 11.30 -6.60
C ASN A 19 -4.43 10.06 -7.20
N ILE A 20 -4.60 8.91 -6.56
CA ILE A 20 -3.97 7.66 -6.96
C ILE A 20 -5.04 6.62 -7.30
N ILE A 21 -4.75 5.83 -8.33
CA ILE A 21 -5.46 4.58 -8.60
C ILE A 21 -4.60 3.40 -8.12
N LEU A 22 -5.16 2.58 -7.22
CA LEU A 22 -4.57 1.30 -6.79
C LEU A 22 -5.38 0.13 -7.34
N GLY A 23 -4.71 -0.78 -8.04
CA GLY A 23 -5.25 -2.09 -8.42
C GLY A 23 -5.02 -3.14 -7.33
N SER A 24 -5.86 -4.17 -7.28
CA SER A 24 -5.80 -5.23 -6.26
C SER A 24 -5.68 -4.70 -4.82
N CYS A 25 -6.31 -3.56 -4.55
CA CYS A 25 -6.20 -2.82 -3.32
C CYS A 25 -6.84 -3.59 -2.16
N THR A 26 -6.13 -3.61 -1.03
CA THR A 26 -6.60 -4.05 0.27
C THR A 26 -6.49 -2.91 1.27
N GLU A 27 -7.43 -2.85 2.20
CA GLU A 27 -7.48 -1.89 3.29
C GLU A 27 -7.17 -2.58 4.61
N HIS A 28 -6.19 -2.04 5.33
CA HIS A 28 -5.71 -2.51 6.62
C HIS A 28 -6.06 -1.46 7.67
N LEU A 29 -6.77 -1.89 8.71
CA LEU A 29 -7.04 -1.06 9.88
C LEU A 29 -5.78 -1.00 10.75
N ARG A 30 -5.69 0.06 11.55
CA ARG A 30 -4.65 0.15 12.56
C ARG A 30 -4.90 -0.97 13.59
N PRO A 31 -3.85 -1.65 14.09
CA PRO A 31 -4.03 -2.59 15.18
C PRO A 31 -4.71 -1.92 16.37
N ASP A 32 -5.63 -2.62 17.02
CA ASP A 32 -6.26 -2.17 18.26
C ASP A 32 -5.20 -2.09 19.39
N GLU A 33 -5.57 -1.49 20.53
CA GLU A 33 -4.68 -1.34 21.70
C GLU A 33 -4.10 -2.68 22.21
N ASP A 34 -4.80 -3.81 21.94
CA ASP A 34 -4.35 -5.17 22.27
C ASP A 34 -3.39 -5.77 21.22
N GLY A 35 -3.02 -5.02 20.18
CA GLY A 35 -2.17 -5.49 19.07
C GLY A 35 -2.87 -6.48 18.14
N ARG A 36 -4.21 -6.54 18.17
CA ARG A 36 -4.99 -7.41 17.29
C ARG A 36 -5.14 -6.76 15.92
N GLU A 37 -4.62 -7.43 14.89
CA GLU A 37 -4.85 -7.08 13.49
C GLU A 37 -6.16 -7.72 13.01
N GLU A 38 -7.05 -6.91 12.45
CA GLU A 38 -8.23 -7.42 11.74
C GLU A 38 -7.86 -7.89 10.33
N GLU A 39 -8.65 -8.82 9.78
CA GLU A 39 -8.45 -9.29 8.42
C GLU A 39 -8.56 -8.13 7.41
N PRO A 40 -7.60 -8.00 6.46
CA PRO A 40 -7.63 -6.93 5.47
C PRO A 40 -8.86 -7.02 4.57
N ARG A 41 -9.52 -5.88 4.35
CA ARG A 41 -10.69 -5.81 3.46
C ARG A 41 -10.25 -5.63 2.01
N VAL A 42 -10.72 -6.50 1.12
CA VAL A 42 -10.47 -6.38 -0.32
C VAL A 42 -11.35 -5.28 -0.93
N LEU A 43 -10.73 -4.33 -1.63
CA LEU A 43 -11.41 -3.26 -2.36
C LEU A 43 -11.36 -3.46 -3.89
N GLY A 44 -10.33 -4.13 -4.41
CA GLY A 44 -10.15 -4.32 -5.85
C GLY A 44 -9.51 -3.10 -6.52
N LEU A 45 -10.25 -2.35 -7.34
CA LEU A 45 -9.74 -1.11 -7.95
C LEU A 45 -10.22 0.09 -7.14
N ALA A 46 -9.31 0.86 -6.57
CA ALA A 46 -9.63 1.97 -5.69
C ALA A 46 -9.04 3.29 -6.20
N MET A 47 -9.84 4.36 -6.10
CA MET A 47 -9.37 5.75 -6.26
C MET A 47 -9.20 6.38 -4.89
N ILE A 48 -8.00 6.88 -4.61
CA ILE A 48 -7.65 7.52 -3.34
C ILE A 48 -7.41 9.01 -3.60
N PRO A 49 -8.17 9.91 -2.96
CA PRO A 49 -7.91 11.34 -3.09
C PRO A 49 -6.58 11.73 -2.43
N GLY A 50 -5.78 12.53 -3.13
CA GLY A 50 -4.41 12.88 -2.70
C GLY A 50 -4.35 13.55 -1.32
N ARG A 51 -5.35 14.35 -0.98
CA ARG A 51 -5.49 15.01 0.34
C ARG A 51 -5.51 14.06 1.55
N HIS A 52 -5.79 12.77 1.34
CA HIS A 52 -5.84 11.76 2.41
C HIS A 52 -4.56 10.94 2.53
N ILE A 53 -3.61 11.14 1.60
CA ILE A 53 -2.35 10.41 1.54
C ILE A 53 -1.34 11.13 2.44
N ILE A 54 -0.78 10.40 3.40
CA ILE A 54 0.26 10.91 4.31
C ILE A 54 1.65 10.54 3.79
N SER A 55 1.81 9.31 3.29
CA SER A 55 3.07 8.75 2.80
C SER A 55 2.79 7.55 1.88
N ILE A 56 3.77 7.21 1.05
CA ILE A 56 3.76 6.05 0.16
C ILE A 56 5.11 5.35 0.30
N CYS A 57 5.09 4.02 0.39
CA CYS A 57 6.27 3.17 0.43
C CYS A 57 6.07 1.95 -0.48
N ILE A 58 7.17 1.29 -0.83
CA ILE A 58 7.14 0.01 -1.54
C ILE A 58 6.89 -1.08 -0.50
N ASP A 59 5.96 -1.99 -0.80
CA ASP A 59 5.74 -3.19 0.02
C ASP A 59 6.88 -4.20 -0.23
N GLU A 60 7.80 -4.33 0.73
CA GLU A 60 8.96 -5.22 0.63
C GLU A 60 8.58 -6.70 0.59
N ALA A 61 7.43 -7.09 1.16
CA ALA A 61 6.96 -8.47 1.12
C ALA A 61 6.61 -8.96 -0.29
N SER A 62 6.36 -8.01 -1.21
CA SER A 62 6.03 -8.30 -2.61
C SER A 62 7.25 -8.42 -3.53
N GLN A 63 8.47 -8.13 -3.04
CA GLN A 63 9.66 -8.12 -3.88
C GLN A 63 10.19 -9.55 -4.09
N PRO A 64 10.48 -9.98 -5.34
CA PRO A 64 11.17 -11.24 -5.56
C PRO A 64 12.54 -11.20 -4.84
N PRO A 65 13.06 -12.37 -4.39
CA PRO A 65 14.34 -12.43 -3.71
C PRO A 65 15.41 -11.78 -4.59
N GLN A 66 16.08 -10.75 -4.05
CA GLN A 66 17.18 -10.08 -4.71
C GLN A 66 18.27 -11.12 -5.01
N PRO A 67 18.73 -11.27 -6.26
CA PRO A 67 19.84 -12.17 -6.55
C PRO A 67 21.09 -11.72 -5.78
N PRO A 68 21.93 -12.66 -5.29
CA PRO A 68 23.11 -12.30 -4.53
C PRO A 68 24.06 -11.45 -5.39
N SER A 69 24.57 -10.36 -4.81
CA SER A 69 25.46 -9.40 -5.46
C SER A 69 26.73 -10.00 -6.08
N SER A 70 27.08 -11.24 -5.70
CA SER A 70 28.21 -11.99 -6.24
C SER A 70 28.04 -12.49 -7.68
N MET A 71 26.83 -12.39 -8.27
CA MET A 71 26.59 -12.81 -9.66
C MET A 71 26.95 -11.74 -10.72
N TYR A 72 27.31 -10.53 -10.29
CA TYR A 72 27.62 -9.41 -11.18
C TYR A 72 29.13 -9.02 -11.16
N THR A 73 30.01 -9.93 -10.72
CA THR A 73 31.48 -9.83 -10.81
C THR A 73 32.01 -10.96 -11.66
#